data_AF-A0A1X4G664-F1
#
_entry.id   AF-A0A1X4G664-F1
#
_cell.length_a   1.000
_cell.length_b   1.000
_cell.length_c   1.000
_cell.angle_alpha   90.00
_cell.angle_beta   90.00
_cell.angle_gamma   90.00
#
_symmetry.space_group_name_H-M   'P 1'
#
loop_
_entity.id
_entity.type
_entity.pdbx_description
1 polymer ?
#
loop_
_entity_poly.entity_id
_entity_poly.type
_entity_poly.pdbx_seq_one_letter_code
_entity_poly.pdbx_strand_id
1 'polypeptide(L)'
;METADDAEIAEAASRPAVVDSPAPDDRRVVREAIENGSGTATATDPPVKRGLPLAYGGGYYEIDWNVTGTGPGTAFAVGVDLNGTAPADETVDFNELSERDRRLLGNLLTAMSERESRLRPGPEIAIPEEYTMSETNESVLLSGEYSAVRHNGTVYPFVLEERREVTLTRYRYTASRVADSTSAYAQQLRDEHLFRLSGLSEAERSVVNEAIDGVYYAEDTDDESFQSLMDQFSAESAIEADSYDGTWLVRYDGEVYTADLSYGGFNQSERPVTGS
;
A
#
# COMPACT_ATOMS: atom_id res chain seq x y z
N MET A 1 18.98 5.69 11.55
CA MET A 1 19.93 5.52 10.43
C MET A 1 20.37 4.09 10.44
N GLU A 2 20.34 3.43 9.29
CA GLU A 2 20.67 2.01 9.19
C GLU A 2 21.79 1.84 8.16
N THR A 3 22.78 1.01 8.46
CA THR A 3 23.82 0.67 7.48
C THR A 3 23.15 0.09 6.23
N ALA A 4 23.65 0.43 5.04
CA ALA A 4 22.96 0.14 3.81
C ALA A 4 23.86 -0.52 2.75
N ASP A 5 23.67 -1.82 2.57
CA ASP A 5 24.13 -2.61 1.44
C ASP A 5 23.22 -2.45 0.21
N ASP A 6 23.46 -3.20 -0.88
CA ASP A 6 22.64 -3.09 -2.09
C ASP A 6 21.17 -3.44 -1.87
N ALA A 7 20.88 -4.42 -1.00
CA ALA A 7 19.53 -4.86 -0.73
C ALA A 7 18.80 -3.82 0.13
N GLU A 8 19.44 -3.32 1.18
CA GLU A 8 18.88 -2.31 2.09
C GLU A 8 18.59 -0.99 1.35
N ILE A 9 19.51 -0.54 0.48
CA ILE A 9 19.27 0.64 -0.37
C ILE A 9 18.07 0.44 -1.29
N ALA A 10 18.00 -0.71 -1.95
CA ALA A 10 16.92 -0.98 -2.89
C ALA A 10 15.56 -1.18 -2.20
N GLU A 11 15.55 -1.74 -0.99
CA GLU A 11 14.36 -1.89 -0.16
C GLU A 11 13.83 -0.52 0.27
N ALA A 12 14.70 0.36 0.78
CA ALA A 12 14.32 1.73 1.16
C ALA A 12 13.78 2.56 -0.02
N ALA A 13 14.21 2.25 -1.25
CA ALA A 13 13.82 2.96 -2.46
C ALA A 13 12.77 2.22 -3.31
N SER A 14 12.14 1.16 -2.80
CA SER A 14 11.13 0.43 -3.57
C SER A 14 9.95 -0.01 -2.73
N ARG A 15 8.85 -0.31 -3.43
CA ARG A 15 7.69 -0.94 -2.82
C ARG A 15 7.58 -2.34 -3.37
N PRO A 16 7.25 -3.34 -2.55
CA PRO A 16 6.97 -4.66 -3.10
C PRO A 16 5.71 -4.59 -3.98
N ALA A 17 5.72 -5.26 -5.13
CA ALA A 17 4.57 -5.28 -6.06
C ALA A 17 3.27 -5.91 -5.46
N VAL A 18 3.32 -6.38 -4.21
CA VAL A 18 2.37 -7.34 -3.63
C VAL A 18 1.83 -6.89 -2.25
N VAL A 19 2.39 -5.86 -1.63
CA VAL A 19 2.18 -5.50 -0.22
C VAL A 19 1.72 -4.04 -0.25
N ASP A 20 0.43 -3.70 -0.20
CA ASP A 20 -0.50 -3.91 0.90
C ASP A 20 -1.99 -3.84 0.49
N SER A 21 -2.32 -4.04 -0.79
CA SER A 21 -3.75 -4.04 -1.16
C SER A 21 -4.40 -5.39 -0.84
N PRO A 22 -5.46 -5.42 0.00
CA PRO A 22 -6.22 -6.63 0.26
C PRO A 22 -6.96 -7.14 -0.99
N ALA A 23 -7.03 -6.35 -2.06
CA ALA A 23 -7.72 -6.69 -3.30
C ALA A 23 -6.82 -7.53 -4.23
N PRO A 24 -7.19 -8.79 -4.54
CA PRO A 24 -6.46 -9.65 -5.47
C PRO A 24 -6.31 -9.06 -6.89
N ASP A 25 -7.19 -8.14 -7.27
CA ASP A 25 -7.19 -7.46 -8.57
C ASP A 25 -5.99 -6.52 -8.76
N ASP A 26 -5.43 -5.97 -7.69
CA ASP A 26 -4.33 -5.00 -7.74
C ASP A 26 -3.01 -5.69 -8.12
N ARG A 27 -2.80 -6.89 -7.59
CA ARG A 27 -1.65 -7.73 -7.96
C ARG A 27 -1.74 -8.19 -9.41
N ARG A 28 -2.96 -8.45 -9.88
CA ARG A 28 -3.21 -8.87 -11.27
C ARG A 28 -2.89 -7.73 -12.23
N VAL A 29 -3.36 -6.51 -11.96
CA VAL A 29 -3.13 -5.37 -12.87
C VAL A 29 -1.66 -5.01 -13.01
N VAL A 30 -0.87 -5.07 -11.92
CA VAL A 30 0.58 -4.85 -11.97
C VAL A 30 1.28 -5.94 -12.77
N ARG A 31 0.95 -7.20 -12.51
CA ARG A 31 1.53 -8.33 -13.25
C ARG A 31 1.24 -8.22 -14.74
N GLU A 32 -0.01 -7.94 -15.12
CA GLU A 32 -0.39 -7.72 -16.52
C GLU A 32 0.38 -6.54 -17.14
N ALA A 33 0.59 -5.45 -16.40
CA ALA A 33 1.36 -4.32 -16.87
C ALA A 33 2.84 -4.68 -17.12
N ILE A 34 3.45 -5.48 -16.24
CA ILE A 34 4.86 -5.90 -16.35
C ILE A 34 5.05 -6.97 -17.43
N GLU A 35 4.20 -7.98 -17.47
CA GLU A 35 4.36 -9.16 -18.35
C GLU A 35 3.80 -8.91 -19.75
N ASN A 36 2.66 -8.22 -19.86
CA ASN A 36 1.95 -8.01 -21.12
C ASN A 36 2.05 -6.56 -21.64
N GLY A 37 2.77 -5.69 -20.93
CA GLY A 37 2.95 -4.27 -21.26
C GLY A 37 1.76 -3.37 -20.90
N SER A 38 0.61 -3.94 -20.53
CA SER A 38 -0.48 -3.17 -19.92
C SER A 38 -1.45 -4.01 -19.11
N GLY A 39 -1.92 -3.46 -18.00
CA GLY A 39 -3.03 -3.99 -17.20
C GLY A 39 -4.20 -3.01 -17.20
N THR A 40 -5.41 -3.50 -16.91
CA THR A 40 -6.59 -2.64 -16.72
C THR A 40 -7.29 -2.94 -15.40
N ALA A 41 -7.68 -1.87 -14.70
CA ALA A 41 -8.52 -1.96 -13.50
C ALA A 41 -9.63 -0.90 -13.57
N THR A 42 -10.75 -1.19 -12.92
CA THR A 42 -11.88 -0.27 -12.79
C THR A 42 -12.19 -0.13 -11.31
N ALA A 43 -12.09 1.08 -10.79
CA ALA A 43 -12.30 1.39 -9.37
C ALA A 43 -12.63 2.87 -9.18
N THR A 44 -13.14 3.27 -8.01
CA THR A 44 -13.34 4.68 -7.66
C THR A 44 -12.03 5.46 -7.64
N ASP A 45 -10.96 4.81 -7.19
CA ASP A 45 -9.60 5.33 -7.10
C ASP A 45 -8.62 4.41 -7.83
N PRO A 46 -7.46 4.93 -8.32
CA PRO A 46 -6.46 4.07 -8.94
C PRO A 46 -5.96 3.07 -7.89
N PRO A 47 -6.12 1.76 -8.12
CA PRO A 47 -5.80 0.77 -7.09
C PRO A 47 -4.31 0.72 -6.74
N VAL A 48 -3.46 0.89 -7.76
CA VAL A 48 -2.02 1.06 -7.57
C VAL A 48 -1.64 2.51 -7.80
N LYS A 49 -1.02 3.12 -6.79
CA LYS A 49 -0.56 4.51 -6.83
C LYS A 49 0.83 4.61 -7.47
N ARG A 50 1.10 5.77 -8.07
CA ARG A 50 2.47 6.18 -8.43
C ARG A 50 3.32 6.33 -7.15
N GLY A 51 4.62 6.56 -7.33
CA GLY A 51 5.60 6.66 -6.26
C GLY A 51 6.79 5.75 -6.54
N LEU A 52 7.46 5.28 -5.48
CA LEU A 52 8.62 4.40 -5.58
C LEU A 52 8.39 3.21 -6.52
N PRO A 53 9.43 2.79 -7.27
CA PRO A 53 9.36 1.61 -8.14
C PRO A 53 8.91 0.34 -7.42
N LEU A 54 8.24 -0.53 -8.15
CA LEU A 54 7.81 -1.84 -7.68
C LEU A 54 8.92 -2.88 -7.86
N ALA A 55 9.26 -3.61 -6.80
CA ALA A 55 10.12 -4.78 -6.86
C ALA A 55 9.30 -6.01 -7.33
N TYR A 56 9.70 -6.61 -8.45
CA TYR A 56 9.06 -7.80 -9.01
C TYR A 56 10.05 -8.69 -9.77
N GLY A 57 10.11 -9.98 -9.44
CA GLY A 57 10.95 -10.95 -10.16
C GLY A 57 12.44 -10.59 -10.20
N GLY A 58 12.95 -9.87 -9.19
CA GLY A 58 14.33 -9.39 -9.11
C GLY A 58 14.62 -8.07 -9.86
N GLY A 59 13.65 -7.55 -10.61
CA GLY A 59 13.74 -6.23 -11.26
C GLY A 59 12.89 -5.17 -10.56
N TYR A 60 13.10 -3.92 -10.96
CA TYR A 60 12.42 -2.75 -10.41
C TYR A 60 11.68 -2.01 -11.53
N TYR A 61 10.42 -1.66 -11.28
CA TYR A 61 9.52 -1.13 -12.30
C TYR A 61 8.75 0.08 -11.82
N GLU A 62 8.79 1.15 -12.60
CA GLU A 62 7.91 2.29 -12.41
C GLU A 62 6.54 1.99 -13.03
N ILE A 63 5.47 2.28 -12.29
CA ILE A 63 4.10 2.14 -12.77
C ILE A 63 3.53 3.52 -13.10
N ASP A 64 2.95 3.62 -14.29
CA ASP A 64 2.10 4.74 -14.69
C ASP A 64 0.70 4.25 -15.05
N TRP A 65 -0.28 5.16 -15.02
CA TRP A 65 -1.63 4.86 -15.46
C TRP A 65 -2.32 6.08 -16.08
N ASN A 66 -3.22 5.81 -17.01
CA ASN A 66 -4.07 6.81 -17.63
C ASN A 66 -5.54 6.41 -17.54
N VAL A 67 -6.42 7.40 -17.39
CA VAL A 67 -7.86 7.19 -17.39
C VAL A 67 -8.33 6.94 -18.83
N THR A 68 -9.07 5.85 -19.03
CA THR A 68 -9.60 5.45 -20.34
C THR A 68 -11.12 5.48 -20.42
N GLY A 69 -11.79 5.87 -19.34
CA GLY A 69 -13.23 6.00 -19.27
C GLY A 69 -13.74 6.04 -17.84
N THR A 70 -15.00 6.39 -17.69
CA THR A 70 -15.75 6.33 -16.44
C THR A 70 -17.12 5.72 -16.69
N GLY A 71 -17.74 5.18 -15.65
CA GLY A 71 -19.08 4.61 -15.72
C GLY A 71 -19.69 4.45 -14.34
N PRO A 72 -21.02 4.26 -14.26
CA PRO A 72 -21.67 4.00 -12.99
C PRO A 72 -21.31 2.60 -12.48
N GLY A 73 -21.29 2.45 -11.16
CA GLY A 73 -21.09 1.19 -10.47
C GLY A 73 -21.74 1.20 -9.09
N THR A 74 -21.49 0.13 -8.33
CA THR A 74 -21.99 -0.05 -6.97
C THR A 74 -20.83 -0.38 -6.06
N ALA A 75 -20.66 0.40 -5.00
CA ALA A 75 -19.77 0.08 -3.91
C ALA A 75 -20.58 -0.53 -2.75
N PHE A 76 -20.05 -1.53 -2.08
CA PHE A 76 -20.65 -2.19 -0.94
C PHE A 76 -19.55 -2.87 -0.11
N ALA A 77 -19.88 -3.30 1.10
CA ALA A 77 -19.01 -4.17 1.88
C ALA A 77 -19.70 -5.52 2.11
N VAL A 78 -18.95 -6.62 2.00
CA VAL A 78 -19.47 -7.97 2.25
C VAL A 78 -18.80 -8.60 3.47
N GLY A 79 -19.61 -9.04 4.41
CA GLY A 79 -19.17 -9.87 5.54
C GLY A 79 -19.77 -11.27 5.43
N VAL A 80 -19.04 -12.29 5.87
CA VAL A 80 -19.55 -13.68 5.96
C VAL A 80 -19.52 -14.14 7.40
N ASP A 81 -20.62 -14.74 7.85
CA ASP A 81 -20.70 -15.42 9.13
C ASP A 81 -20.34 -16.91 8.93
N LEU A 82 -19.23 -17.33 9.53
CA LEU A 82 -18.68 -18.68 9.36
C LEU A 82 -19.37 -19.71 10.24
N ASN A 83 -20.07 -19.27 11.28
CA ASN A 83 -20.79 -20.11 12.23
C ASN A 83 -22.30 -19.83 12.24
N GLY A 84 -22.76 -19.02 11.29
CA GLY A 84 -24.16 -18.65 11.16
C GLY A 84 -25.01 -19.76 10.55
N THR A 85 -26.32 -19.57 10.62
CA THR A 85 -27.31 -20.42 9.95
C THR A 85 -28.30 -19.55 9.20
N ALA A 86 -28.75 -19.99 8.03
CA ALA A 86 -29.77 -19.31 7.25
C ALA A 86 -30.85 -20.28 6.76
N PRO A 87 -32.08 -19.78 6.47
CA PRO A 87 -33.13 -20.57 5.83
C PRO A 87 -32.71 -21.10 4.46
N ALA A 88 -33.23 -22.28 4.09
CA ALA A 88 -32.87 -22.92 2.82
C ALA A 88 -33.37 -22.13 1.59
N ASP A 89 -34.49 -21.43 1.72
CA ASP A 89 -35.10 -20.58 0.71
C ASP A 89 -34.37 -19.24 0.51
N GLU A 90 -33.49 -18.86 1.44
CA GLU A 90 -32.59 -17.69 1.30
C GLU A 90 -31.14 -18.10 0.98
N THR A 91 -30.90 -19.38 0.70
CA THR A 91 -29.56 -19.93 0.43
C THR A 91 -29.38 -20.26 -1.05
N VAL A 92 -28.38 -19.67 -1.70
CA VAL A 92 -27.97 -20.01 -3.06
C VAL A 92 -26.77 -20.96 -3.08
N ASP A 93 -26.69 -21.86 -4.05
CA ASP A 93 -25.51 -22.71 -4.22
C ASP A 93 -24.33 -21.90 -4.78
N PHE A 94 -23.12 -22.12 -4.25
CA PHE A 94 -21.90 -21.38 -4.64
C PHE A 94 -21.60 -21.43 -6.14
N ASN A 95 -22.03 -22.49 -6.83
CA ASN A 95 -21.84 -22.65 -8.28
C ASN A 95 -22.86 -21.89 -9.12
N GLU A 96 -23.96 -21.43 -8.53
CA GLU A 96 -24.98 -20.61 -9.18
C GLU A 96 -24.68 -19.11 -9.07
N LEU A 97 -23.69 -18.74 -8.26
CA LEU A 97 -23.17 -17.38 -8.19
C LEU A 97 -22.58 -16.93 -9.53
N SER A 98 -22.67 -15.61 -9.79
CA SER A 98 -21.93 -15.00 -10.88
C SER A 98 -20.42 -15.23 -10.72
N GLU A 99 -19.65 -15.14 -11.82
CA GLU A 99 -18.20 -15.35 -11.72
C GLU A 99 -17.53 -14.36 -10.76
N ARG A 100 -18.03 -13.12 -10.71
CA ARG A 100 -17.53 -12.08 -9.81
C ARG A 100 -17.86 -12.40 -8.35
N ASP A 101 -19.11 -12.73 -8.03
CA ASP A 101 -19.53 -13.11 -6.68
C ASP A 101 -18.77 -14.35 -6.18
N ARG A 102 -18.60 -15.34 -7.05
CA ARG A 102 -17.91 -16.59 -6.72
C ARG A 102 -16.44 -16.37 -6.41
N ARG A 103 -15.75 -15.49 -7.15
CA ARG A 103 -14.35 -15.13 -6.86
C ARG A 103 -14.26 -14.40 -5.53
N LEU A 104 -15.14 -13.42 -5.29
CA LEU A 104 -15.20 -12.66 -4.04
C LEU A 104 -15.38 -13.58 -2.82
N LEU A 105 -16.47 -14.36 -2.81
CA LEU A 105 -16.76 -15.24 -1.69
C LEU A 105 -15.77 -16.40 -1.57
N GLY A 106 -15.24 -16.93 -2.67
CA GLY A 106 -14.21 -17.96 -2.65
C GLY A 106 -12.92 -17.49 -1.97
N ASN A 107 -12.47 -16.27 -2.29
CA ASN A 107 -11.30 -15.66 -1.65
C ASN A 107 -11.55 -15.41 -0.16
N LEU A 108 -12.72 -14.88 0.20
CA LEU A 108 -13.09 -14.59 1.58
C LEU A 108 -13.16 -15.87 2.43
N LEU A 109 -13.84 -16.90 1.94
CA LEU A 109 -13.93 -18.20 2.63
C LEU A 109 -12.56 -18.85 2.81
N THR A 110 -11.69 -18.76 1.80
CA THR A 110 -10.30 -19.28 1.89
C THR A 110 -9.52 -18.53 2.97
N ALA A 111 -9.49 -17.19 2.90
CA ALA A 111 -8.75 -16.35 3.86
C ALA A 111 -9.24 -16.52 5.30
N MET A 112 -10.53 -16.78 5.49
CA MET A 112 -11.11 -16.98 6.81
C MET A 112 -10.93 -18.40 7.35
N SER A 113 -10.93 -19.43 6.50
CA SER A 113 -10.64 -20.81 6.91
C SER A 113 -9.24 -20.96 7.52
N GLU A 114 -8.26 -20.18 7.03
CA GLU A 114 -6.91 -20.12 7.61
C GLU A 114 -6.87 -19.46 9.01
N ARG A 115 -7.96 -18.78 9.41
CA ARG A 115 -8.10 -18.03 10.68
C ARG A 115 -9.03 -18.70 11.70
N GLU A 116 -9.54 -19.90 11.42
CA GLU A 116 -10.56 -20.63 12.21
C GLU A 116 -10.28 -20.74 13.72
N SER A 117 -9.02 -20.65 14.16
CA SER A 117 -8.65 -20.82 15.57
C SER A 117 -8.93 -19.61 16.47
N ARG A 118 -9.52 -18.51 15.96
CA ARG A 118 -9.77 -17.26 16.74
C ARG A 118 -11.18 -16.65 16.64
N LEU A 119 -12.16 -17.35 16.09
CA LEU A 119 -13.45 -16.75 15.71
C LEU A 119 -14.48 -16.68 16.89
N ARG A 120 -15.17 -15.55 17.03
CA ARG A 120 -16.42 -15.32 17.79
C ARG A 120 -17.63 -15.30 16.82
N PRO A 121 -18.88 -15.40 17.32
CA PRO A 121 -20.09 -15.29 16.48
C PRO A 121 -20.31 -13.87 15.94
N GLY A 122 -20.69 -13.73 14.66
CA GLY A 122 -20.99 -12.47 13.95
C GLY A 122 -20.13 -12.25 12.68
N PRO A 123 -20.49 -11.33 11.76
CA PRO A 123 -19.62 -10.99 10.62
C PRO A 123 -18.34 -10.34 11.16
N GLU A 124 -17.22 -11.05 11.11
CA GLU A 124 -16.01 -10.59 11.78
C GLU A 124 -15.20 -9.56 10.97
N ILE A 125 -15.36 -9.53 9.65
CA ILE A 125 -14.69 -8.59 8.73
C ILE A 125 -15.62 -8.34 7.54
N ALA A 126 -15.99 -7.09 7.28
CA ALA A 126 -16.63 -6.68 6.03
C ALA A 126 -15.54 -6.19 5.06
N ILE A 127 -15.48 -6.78 3.87
CA ILE A 127 -14.50 -6.41 2.84
C ILE A 127 -15.17 -5.45 1.86
N PRO A 128 -14.65 -4.23 1.66
CA PRO A 128 -15.19 -3.30 0.67
C PRO A 128 -14.94 -3.81 -0.74
N GLU A 129 -15.95 -3.69 -1.59
CA GLU A 129 -15.99 -4.18 -2.96
C GLU A 129 -16.69 -3.18 -3.89
N GLU A 130 -16.29 -3.20 -5.15
CA GLU A 130 -16.80 -2.30 -6.18
C GLU A 130 -17.11 -3.07 -7.44
N TYR A 131 -18.37 -2.99 -7.89
CA TYR A 131 -18.86 -3.67 -9.08
C TYR A 131 -19.24 -2.63 -10.13
N THR A 132 -18.85 -2.88 -11.38
CA THR A 132 -19.41 -2.14 -12.53
C THR A 132 -20.90 -2.38 -12.63
N MET A 133 -21.65 -1.50 -13.30
CA MET A 133 -23.09 -1.69 -13.49
C MET A 133 -23.44 -3.04 -14.16
N SER A 134 -22.58 -3.57 -15.04
CA SER A 134 -22.79 -4.91 -15.63
C SER A 134 -22.66 -6.01 -14.57
N GLU A 135 -21.61 -5.95 -13.75
CA GLU A 135 -21.40 -6.90 -12.66
C GLU A 135 -22.50 -6.79 -11.59
N THR A 136 -22.97 -5.58 -11.28
CA THR A 136 -24.11 -5.37 -10.37
C THR A 136 -25.37 -6.06 -10.88
N ASN A 137 -25.67 -5.95 -12.18
CA ASN A 137 -26.86 -6.56 -12.77
C ASN A 137 -26.76 -8.09 -12.85
N GLU A 138 -25.54 -8.63 -12.97
CA GLU A 138 -25.27 -10.07 -12.99
C GLU A 138 -25.12 -10.67 -11.58
N SER A 139 -24.88 -9.84 -10.57
CA SER A 139 -24.59 -10.28 -9.20
C SER A 139 -25.82 -10.88 -8.53
N VAL A 140 -25.66 -12.13 -8.11
CA VAL A 140 -26.63 -12.84 -7.28
C VAL A 140 -26.65 -12.27 -5.87
N LEU A 141 -25.50 -11.83 -5.35
CA LEU A 141 -25.42 -11.21 -4.02
C LEU A 141 -26.19 -9.90 -3.97
N LEU A 142 -26.04 -9.05 -4.98
CA LEU A 142 -26.67 -7.72 -5.03
C LEU A 142 -28.15 -7.74 -5.47
N SER A 143 -28.66 -8.91 -5.88
CA SER A 143 -30.09 -9.11 -6.21
C SER A 143 -31.01 -8.88 -5.01
N GLY A 144 -30.51 -9.15 -3.80
CA GLY A 144 -31.29 -9.11 -2.56
C GLY A 144 -32.20 -10.33 -2.33
N GLU A 145 -32.13 -11.36 -3.19
CA GLU A 145 -32.93 -12.58 -3.07
C GLU A 145 -32.38 -13.58 -2.05
N TYR A 146 -31.07 -13.52 -1.79
CA TYR A 146 -30.36 -14.48 -0.94
C TYR A 146 -29.62 -13.77 0.20
N SER A 147 -29.51 -14.47 1.33
CA SER A 147 -28.76 -14.03 2.51
C SER A 147 -27.66 -15.03 2.92
N ALA A 148 -27.54 -16.15 2.21
CA ALA A 148 -26.51 -17.15 2.45
C ALA A 148 -26.05 -17.87 1.18
N VAL A 149 -24.82 -18.39 1.24
CA VAL A 149 -24.25 -19.26 0.20
C VAL A 149 -23.98 -20.65 0.76
N ARG A 150 -24.32 -21.70 -0.01
CA ARG A 150 -23.91 -23.08 0.28
C ARG A 150 -22.64 -23.41 -0.48
N HIS A 151 -21.57 -23.73 0.26
CA HIS A 151 -20.29 -24.13 -0.31
C HIS A 151 -19.77 -25.40 0.38
N ASN A 152 -19.44 -26.43 -0.40
CA ASN A 152 -19.00 -27.75 0.09
C ASN A 152 -19.92 -28.38 1.16
N GLY A 153 -21.23 -28.14 1.04
CA GLY A 153 -22.25 -28.66 1.97
C GLY A 153 -22.48 -27.79 3.21
N THR A 154 -21.60 -26.84 3.49
CA THR A 154 -21.73 -25.87 4.59
C THR A 154 -22.47 -24.61 4.11
N VAL A 155 -23.32 -24.05 4.97
CA VAL A 155 -24.04 -22.79 4.69
C VAL A 155 -23.30 -21.65 5.37
N TYR A 156 -23.06 -20.58 4.63
CA TYR A 156 -22.38 -19.38 5.07
C TYR A 156 -23.30 -18.17 4.84
N PRO A 157 -23.98 -17.67 5.88
CA PRO A 157 -24.70 -16.41 5.79
C PRO A 157 -23.74 -15.26 5.43
N PHE A 158 -24.23 -14.32 4.64
CA PHE A 158 -23.49 -13.10 4.31
C PHE A 158 -24.33 -11.87 4.59
N VAL A 159 -23.66 -10.76 4.90
CA VAL A 159 -24.27 -9.45 5.12
C VAL A 159 -23.65 -8.47 4.14
N LEU A 160 -24.51 -7.67 3.52
CA LEU A 160 -24.10 -6.57 2.65
C LEU A 160 -24.33 -5.26 3.38
N GLU A 161 -23.28 -4.47 3.52
CA GLU A 161 -23.30 -3.17 4.17
C GLU A 161 -22.89 -2.07 3.19
N GLU A 162 -23.18 -0.82 3.53
CA GLU A 162 -22.69 0.38 2.82
C GLU A 162 -22.97 0.43 1.31
N ARG A 163 -24.02 -0.26 0.84
CA ARG A 163 -24.40 -0.27 -0.58
C ARG A 163 -24.73 1.14 -1.05
N ARG A 164 -23.98 1.63 -2.04
CA ARG A 164 -24.18 2.94 -2.65
C ARG A 164 -23.78 2.96 -4.13
N GLU A 165 -24.44 3.82 -4.89
CA GLU A 165 -24.02 4.10 -6.27
C GLU A 165 -22.74 4.95 -6.27
N VAL A 166 -21.81 4.60 -7.15
CA VAL A 166 -20.52 5.30 -7.30
C VAL A 166 -20.19 5.50 -8.77
N THR A 167 -19.29 6.44 -9.05
CA THR A 167 -18.65 6.54 -10.36
C THR A 167 -17.35 5.77 -10.32
N LEU A 168 -17.22 4.76 -11.17
CA LEU A 168 -15.98 4.02 -11.34
C LEU A 168 -15.18 4.60 -12.50
N THR A 169 -13.87 4.62 -12.33
CA THR A 169 -12.90 5.05 -13.33
C THR A 169 -12.15 3.84 -13.85
N ARG A 170 -12.02 3.72 -15.17
CA ARG A 170 -11.23 2.68 -15.82
C ARG A 170 -9.82 3.19 -16.07
N TYR A 171 -8.85 2.58 -15.39
CA TYR A 171 -7.43 2.87 -15.48
C TYR A 171 -6.73 1.86 -16.38
N ARG A 172 -5.92 2.35 -17.32
CA ARG A 172 -4.96 1.54 -18.06
C ARG A 172 -3.57 1.77 -17.49
N TYR A 173 -2.99 0.72 -16.95
CA TYR A 173 -1.68 0.68 -16.34
C TYR A 173 -0.61 0.28 -17.33
N THR A 174 0.58 0.84 -17.19
CA THR A 174 1.80 0.47 -17.91
C THR A 174 2.96 0.39 -16.92
N ALA A 175 3.92 -0.50 -17.18
CA ALA A 175 5.12 -0.64 -16.37
C ALA A 175 6.36 -0.35 -17.23
N SER A 176 7.27 0.45 -16.70
CA SER A 176 8.57 0.73 -17.29
C SER A 176 9.65 0.16 -16.38
N ARG A 177 10.59 -0.61 -16.93
CA ARG A 177 11.69 -1.16 -16.13
C ARG A 177 12.69 -0.06 -15.80
N VAL A 178 13.01 0.08 -14.53
CA VAL A 178 14.02 1.01 -13.98
C VAL A 178 15.37 0.31 -13.87
N ALA A 179 15.38 -0.91 -13.33
CA ALA A 179 16.60 -1.70 -13.17
C ALA A 179 16.36 -3.21 -13.31
N ASP A 180 17.39 -3.93 -13.77
CA ASP A 180 17.36 -5.37 -13.99
C ASP A 180 17.69 -6.20 -12.75
N SER A 181 18.30 -5.60 -11.73
CA SER A 181 18.73 -6.27 -10.50
C SER A 181 18.87 -5.30 -9.34
N THR A 182 18.89 -5.83 -8.13
CA THR A 182 19.13 -5.07 -6.88
C THR A 182 20.43 -4.29 -6.92
N SER A 183 21.54 -4.90 -7.32
CA SER A 183 22.82 -4.20 -7.42
C SER A 183 22.83 -3.08 -8.46
N ALA A 184 22.18 -3.29 -9.61
CA ALA A 184 22.06 -2.24 -10.62
C ALA A 184 21.24 -1.06 -10.10
N TYR A 185 20.15 -1.34 -9.38
CA TYR A 185 19.29 -0.29 -8.82
C TYR A 185 19.98 0.47 -7.68
N ALA A 186 20.61 -0.24 -6.74
CA ALA A 186 21.37 0.37 -5.66
C ALA A 186 22.54 1.23 -6.18
N GLN A 187 23.21 0.80 -7.26
CA GLN A 187 24.25 1.61 -7.88
C GLN A 187 23.68 2.91 -8.48
N GLN A 188 22.54 2.83 -9.18
CA GLN A 188 21.86 4.03 -9.69
C GLN A 188 21.50 4.99 -8.56
N LEU A 189 20.93 4.50 -7.46
CA LEU A 189 20.58 5.31 -6.30
C LEU A 189 21.81 5.94 -5.63
N ARG A 190 22.94 5.23 -5.60
CA ARG A 190 24.21 5.82 -5.13
C ARG A 190 24.69 6.94 -6.04
N ASP A 191 24.60 6.76 -7.35
CA ASP A 191 25.06 7.76 -8.31
C ASP A 191 24.19 9.03 -8.27
N GLU A 192 22.90 8.88 -7.97
CA GLU A 192 21.91 9.97 -7.94
C GLU A 192 21.77 10.66 -6.58
N HIS A 193 21.79 9.90 -5.47
CA HIS A 193 21.39 10.41 -4.15
C HIS A 193 22.48 10.34 -3.07
N LEU A 194 23.56 9.57 -3.27
CA LEU A 194 24.57 9.43 -2.21
C LEU A 194 25.35 10.73 -2.02
N PHE A 195 25.13 11.39 -0.89
CA PHE A 195 25.95 12.51 -0.46
C PHE A 195 26.85 12.13 0.73
N ARG A 196 27.89 12.93 0.98
CA ARG A 196 28.81 12.73 2.10
C ARG A 196 28.44 13.67 3.24
N LEU A 197 28.06 13.11 4.38
CA LEU A 197 27.88 13.86 5.62
C LEU A 197 29.23 14.10 6.28
N SER A 198 29.67 15.35 6.29
CA SER A 198 30.96 15.76 6.83
C SER A 198 30.91 17.21 7.31
N GLY A 199 31.94 17.64 8.03
CA GLY A 199 31.97 19.00 8.60
C GLY A 199 31.18 19.17 9.90
N LEU A 200 30.61 18.08 10.44
CA LEU A 200 29.83 18.09 11.66
C LEU A 200 30.64 18.54 12.88
N SER A 201 30.02 19.34 13.74
CA SER A 201 30.42 19.64 15.12
C SER A 201 30.35 18.40 16.02
N GLU A 202 30.88 18.49 17.24
CA GLU A 202 30.81 17.38 18.20
C GLU A 202 29.36 17.04 18.60
N ALA A 203 28.49 18.04 18.71
CA ALA A 203 27.09 17.85 19.05
C ALA A 203 26.32 17.17 17.91
N GLU A 204 26.48 17.63 16.66
CA GLU A 204 25.87 16.99 15.49
C GLU A 204 26.37 15.54 15.30
N ARG A 205 27.66 15.27 15.53
CA ARG A 205 28.18 13.89 15.52
C ARG A 205 27.52 13.02 16.59
N SER A 206 27.24 13.58 17.77
CA SER A 206 26.52 12.85 18.82
C SER A 206 25.12 12.44 18.34
N VAL A 207 24.38 13.37 17.74
CA VAL A 207 23.06 13.11 17.15
C VAL A 207 23.12 11.99 16.11
N VAL A 208 24.07 12.08 15.16
CA VAL A 208 24.25 11.07 14.11
C VAL A 208 24.59 9.70 14.69
N ASN A 209 25.53 9.64 15.64
CA ASN A 209 25.93 8.38 16.25
C ASN A 209 24.78 7.73 17.05
N GLU A 210 23.99 8.54 17.77
CA GLU A 210 22.79 8.05 18.47
C GLU A 210 21.73 7.55 17.48
N ALA A 211 21.56 8.23 16.33
CA ALA A 211 20.70 7.79 15.25
C ALA A 211 21.21 6.53 14.53
N ILE A 212 22.50 6.21 14.61
CA ILE A 212 23.06 4.94 14.10
C ILE A 212 22.82 3.81 15.11
N ASP A 213 22.95 4.08 16.41
CA ASP A 213 22.70 3.11 17.47
C ASP A 213 21.20 2.82 17.69
N GLY A 214 20.32 3.65 17.11
CA GLY A 214 18.87 3.49 17.18
C GLY A 214 18.10 4.61 16.49
N VAL A 215 17.34 5.39 17.27
CA VAL A 215 16.60 6.55 16.78
C VAL A 215 16.92 7.73 17.68
N TYR A 216 17.35 8.83 17.08
CA TYR A 216 17.47 10.10 17.78
C TYR A 216 16.12 10.83 17.76
N TYR A 217 15.71 11.34 18.92
CA TYR A 217 14.55 12.22 19.05
C TYR A 217 15.00 13.55 19.65
N ALA A 218 14.81 14.64 18.92
CA ALA A 218 14.97 15.98 19.50
C ALA A 218 13.93 16.17 20.61
N GLU A 219 14.39 16.58 21.80
CA GLU A 219 13.52 16.76 22.96
C GLU A 219 12.59 17.98 22.80
N ASP A 220 13.05 19.00 22.07
CA ASP A 220 12.32 20.22 21.74
C ASP A 220 12.83 20.84 20.43
N THR A 221 12.26 21.98 20.02
CA THR A 221 12.65 22.69 18.80
C THR A 221 13.89 23.56 18.92
N ASP A 222 14.45 23.68 20.13
CA ASP A 222 15.66 24.45 20.37
C ASP A 222 16.92 23.58 20.19
N ASP A 223 16.76 22.35 19.71
CA ASP A 223 17.85 21.47 19.33
C ASP A 223 18.55 21.96 18.04
N GLU A 224 19.47 22.90 18.22
CA GLU A 224 20.27 23.49 17.14
C GLU A 224 21.06 22.43 16.35
N SER A 225 21.46 21.32 16.99
CA SER A 225 22.24 20.27 16.34
C SER A 225 21.37 19.45 15.39
N PHE A 226 20.17 19.08 15.83
CA PHE A 226 19.19 18.42 14.97
C PHE A 226 18.71 19.34 13.85
N GLN A 227 18.46 20.63 14.14
CA GLN A 227 18.04 21.60 13.14
C GLN A 227 19.11 21.79 12.05
N SER A 228 20.39 21.91 12.43
CA SER A 228 21.49 22.02 11.47
C SER A 228 21.61 20.79 10.56
N LEU A 229 21.43 19.59 11.12
CA LEU A 229 21.39 18.35 10.33
C LEU A 229 20.18 18.33 9.38
N MET A 230 19.00 18.75 9.83
CA MET A 230 17.82 18.87 8.97
C MET A 230 18.07 19.81 7.79
N ASP A 231 18.64 20.98 8.03
CA ASP A 231 19.00 21.94 6.99
C ASP A 231 19.99 21.31 5.98
N GLN A 232 21.00 20.59 6.48
CA GLN A 232 21.97 19.90 5.63
C GLN A 232 21.33 18.81 4.77
N PHE A 233 20.45 17.97 5.33
CA PHE A 233 19.76 16.92 4.57
C PHE A 233 18.77 17.50 3.55
N SER A 234 18.05 18.57 3.91
CA SER A 234 17.08 19.22 3.02
C SER A 234 17.72 19.87 1.78
N ALA A 235 19.01 20.21 1.85
CA ALA A 235 19.78 20.73 0.73
C ALA A 235 20.24 19.63 -0.25
N GLU A 236 20.16 18.36 0.14
CA GLU A 236 20.66 17.21 -0.61
C GLU A 236 19.51 16.44 -1.27
N SER A 237 19.84 15.62 -2.28
CA SER A 237 18.82 14.83 -2.98
C SER A 237 18.37 13.64 -2.13
N ALA A 238 17.10 13.65 -1.72
CA ALA A 238 16.44 12.52 -1.10
C ALA A 238 16.08 11.43 -2.13
N ILE A 239 15.97 10.19 -1.67
CA ILE A 239 15.35 9.07 -2.43
C ILE A 239 13.86 9.35 -2.57
N GLU A 240 13.22 9.70 -1.46
CA GLU A 240 11.85 10.19 -1.39
C GLU A 240 11.76 11.19 -0.23
N ALA A 241 11.06 12.29 -0.42
CA ALA A 241 10.81 13.27 0.64
C ALA A 241 9.51 14.04 0.36
N ASP A 242 8.81 14.39 1.42
CA ASP A 242 7.67 15.29 1.40
C ASP A 242 7.82 16.45 2.40
N SER A 243 6.72 17.12 2.75
CA SER A 243 6.76 18.25 3.68
C SER A 243 6.94 17.88 5.16
N TYR A 244 6.97 16.59 5.51
CA TYR A 244 6.96 16.08 6.87
C TYR A 244 8.13 15.13 7.16
N ASP A 245 8.58 14.39 6.15
CA ASP A 245 9.67 13.42 6.28
C ASP A 245 10.35 13.12 4.95
N GLY A 246 11.41 12.31 5.03
CA GLY A 246 12.03 11.72 3.86
C GLY A 246 13.08 10.67 4.21
N THR A 247 13.61 10.06 3.15
CA THR A 247 14.67 9.04 3.21
C THR A 247 15.84 9.47 2.33
N TRP A 248 17.03 9.47 2.90
CA TRP A 248 18.27 9.84 2.23
C TRP A 248 19.28 8.71 2.23
N LEU A 249 20.18 8.76 1.25
CA LEU A 249 21.34 7.89 1.17
C LEU A 249 22.60 8.68 1.55
N VAL A 250 23.23 8.32 2.65
CA VAL A 250 24.30 9.14 3.22
C VAL A 250 25.57 8.34 3.48
N ARG A 251 26.72 8.93 3.19
CA ARG A 251 28.03 8.40 3.60
C ARG A 251 28.53 9.13 4.84
N TYR A 252 28.73 8.39 5.92
CA TYR A 252 29.28 8.89 7.18
C TYR A 252 30.34 7.92 7.71
N ASP A 253 31.47 8.47 8.19
CA ASP A 253 32.65 7.71 8.66
C ASP A 253 33.12 6.55 7.75
N GLY A 254 32.96 6.72 6.44
CA GLY A 254 33.38 5.74 5.43
C GLY A 254 32.32 4.67 5.09
N GLU A 255 31.28 4.55 5.88
CA GLU A 255 30.14 3.64 5.67
C GLU A 255 28.96 4.37 5.01
N VAL A 256 28.06 3.59 4.40
CA VAL A 256 26.86 4.11 3.73
C VAL A 256 25.65 3.70 4.56
N TYR A 257 24.71 4.64 4.71
CA TYR A 257 23.52 4.50 5.52
C TYR A 257 22.29 4.96 4.75
N THR A 258 21.16 4.31 4.99
CA THR A 258 19.83 4.88 4.78
C THR A 258 19.47 5.68 6.02
N ALA A 259 18.94 6.88 5.80
CA ALA A 259 18.64 7.82 6.86
C ALA A 259 17.23 8.37 6.67
N ASP A 260 16.34 7.97 7.56
CA ASP A 260 15.00 8.53 7.66
C ASP A 260 15.01 9.73 8.61
N LEU A 261 14.46 10.85 8.15
CA LEU A 261 14.34 12.06 8.93
C LEU A 261 12.88 12.52 8.92
N SER A 262 12.29 12.66 10.10
CA SER A 262 10.96 13.24 10.28
C SER A 262 11.08 14.59 10.99
N TYR A 263 10.49 15.62 10.39
CA TYR A 263 10.52 17.01 10.88
C TYR A 263 9.12 17.63 10.99
N GLY A 264 8.07 16.88 10.63
CA GLY A 264 6.69 17.35 10.69
C GLY A 264 6.23 17.82 12.08
N GLY A 265 6.76 17.23 13.15
CA GLY A 265 6.51 17.69 14.54
C GLY A 265 7.43 18.82 15.00
N PHE A 266 8.64 18.91 14.42
CA PHE A 266 9.65 19.90 14.78
C PHE A 266 9.27 21.30 14.25
N ASN A 267 8.83 21.40 12.99
CA ASN A 267 8.45 22.68 12.38
C ASN A 267 7.07 23.24 12.82
N GLN A 268 6.27 22.48 13.57
CA GLN A 268 4.94 22.95 14.02
C GLN A 268 5.00 23.84 15.27
N SER A 269 6.09 23.78 16.04
CA SER A 269 6.26 24.56 17.28
C SER A 269 6.59 26.03 17.03
N GLU A 270 6.97 26.40 15.80
CA GLU A 270 7.22 27.79 15.40
C GLU A 270 5.96 28.56 14.98
N ARG A 271 4.77 27.94 14.95
CA ARG A 271 3.53 28.71 14.75
C ARG A 271 3.12 29.33 16.09
N PRO A 272 3.17 30.67 16.25
CA PRO A 272 2.52 31.29 17.39
C PRO A 272 1.05 30.89 17.35
N VAL A 273 0.53 30.45 18.50
CA VAL A 273 -0.91 30.31 18.72
C VAL A 273 -1.52 31.71 18.52
N THR A 274 -1.92 32.02 17.29
CA THR A 274 -2.83 33.12 17.04
C THR A 274 -4.17 32.65 17.58
N GLY A 275 -4.45 33.07 18.81
CA GLY A 275 -5.71 32.81 19.47
C GLY A 275 -6.90 33.25 18.64
N SER A 276 -8.00 32.54 18.82
CA SER A 276 -9.36 33.06 18.66
C SER A 276 -10.23 32.40 19.72
#